data_AF-A0A0G3EET8-F1
#
_entry.id   AF-A0A0G3EET8-F1
#
_cell.length_a   1.000
_cell.length_b   1.000
_cell.length_c   1.000
_cell.angle_alpha   90.00
_cell.angle_beta   90.00
_cell.angle_gamma   90.00
#
_symmetry.space_group_name_H-M   'P 1'
#
loop_
_entity.id
_entity.type
_entity.pdbx_description
1 polymer ?
#
loop_
_entity_poly.entity_id
_entity_poly.type
_entity_poly.pdbx_seq_one_letter_code
_entity_poly.pdbx_strand_id
1 'polypeptide(L)'
;MRTNEKNESHESHGSHDSHPVLPPSGDYQTLLSFQKAEVVYDITFRFAHKYLSRGDRTVDQMIQSARSGKKNILEGSKAALTSKETEIKLTNVARASLEELLDDYLDFLRVRDLTIWEPNSKEALFVRNLGRQEPQTFELYREFVETRPPETVANIAICLIHQTNYLVDQQLRRLEQDFVNPSFPVRRRKRLFSSISVQRSAPHFFFSSSSRGGGCSGSVRLSWCSRS
;
A
#
# COMPACT_ATOMS: atom_id res chain seq x y z
N MET A 1 50.57 -6.21 65.89
CA MET A 1 49.45 -6.47 66.81
C MET A 1 48.14 -6.15 66.09
N ARG A 2 47.30 -7.19 65.90
CA ARG A 2 45.81 -7.25 65.86
C ARG A 2 45.04 -6.09 65.21
N THR A 3 44.42 -6.24 64.02
CA THR A 3 43.10 -6.86 63.66
C THR A 3 41.87 -6.31 64.40
N ASN A 4 40.98 -5.62 63.66
CA ASN A 4 39.54 -5.92 63.43
C ASN A 4 38.88 -4.73 62.69
N GLU A 5 38.41 -4.93 61.46
CA GLU A 5 37.03 -5.32 61.10
C GLU A 5 35.95 -4.29 61.48
N LYS A 6 35.42 -3.59 60.47
CA LYS A 6 33.96 -3.49 60.26
C LYS A 6 33.64 -3.58 58.77
N ASN A 7 32.76 -4.53 58.51
CA ASN A 7 32.18 -4.99 57.28
C ASN A 7 30.91 -4.16 57.03
N GLU A 8 30.81 -3.44 55.93
CA GLU A 8 29.52 -2.98 55.38
C GLU A 8 29.51 -3.26 53.88
N SER A 9 28.83 -4.36 53.57
CA SER A 9 28.38 -4.75 52.25
C SER A 9 27.13 -3.93 51.94
N HIS A 10 27.16 -3.13 50.88
CA HIS A 10 25.94 -2.64 50.26
C HIS A 10 25.86 -3.11 48.82
N GLU A 11 24.85 -3.94 48.65
CA GLU A 11 24.43 -4.69 47.49
C GLU A 11 24.28 -3.83 46.24
N SER A 12 24.72 -4.40 45.12
CA SER A 12 24.41 -3.95 43.78
C SER A 12 22.90 -4.05 43.53
N HIS A 13 22.16 -2.97 43.78
CA HIS A 13 20.83 -2.84 43.23
C HIS A 13 20.93 -2.46 41.75
N GLY A 14 20.94 -3.49 40.91
CA GLY A 14 20.42 -3.38 39.56
C GLY A 14 18.96 -2.96 39.65
N SER A 15 18.61 -1.84 39.01
CA SER A 15 17.23 -1.43 38.89
C SER A 15 16.98 -0.85 37.50
N HIS A 16 16.39 -1.71 36.69
CA HIS A 16 15.53 -1.41 35.56
C HIS A 16 16.13 -0.51 34.47
N ASP A 17 16.75 -1.17 33.49
CA ASP A 17 16.58 -0.76 32.09
C ASP A 17 15.08 -0.70 31.78
N SER A 18 14.48 0.46 32.00
CA SER A 18 13.24 0.83 31.35
C SER A 18 13.55 1.02 29.88
N HIS A 19 13.62 -0.09 29.14
CA HIS A 19 13.58 -0.03 27.68
C HIS A 19 12.37 0.83 27.30
N PRO A 20 12.56 1.93 26.57
CA PRO A 20 11.45 2.69 26.04
C PRO A 20 10.57 1.74 25.22
N VAL A 21 9.29 1.65 25.58
CA VAL A 21 8.34 0.69 24.98
C VAL A 21 8.13 0.93 23.47
N LEU A 22 8.58 2.05 22.91
CA LEU A 22 8.79 2.25 21.47
C LEU A 22 9.90 3.31 21.28
N PRO A 23 10.82 3.19 20.29
CA PRO A 23 11.63 4.33 19.89
C PRO A 23 10.72 5.42 19.32
N PRO A 24 11.06 6.71 19.47
CA PRO A 24 10.29 7.81 18.89
C PRO A 24 10.28 7.65 17.37
N SER A 25 9.22 7.06 16.80
CA SER A 25 9.20 6.62 15.41
C SER A 25 8.78 7.77 14.49
N GLY A 26 9.61 8.81 14.39
CA GLY A 26 9.48 9.89 13.39
C GLY A 26 10.36 9.69 12.15
N ASP A 27 11.15 8.62 12.14
CA ASP A 27 12.04 8.28 11.04
C ASP A 27 11.30 7.44 9.99
N TYR A 28 10.62 8.14 9.09
CA TYR A 28 9.90 7.51 7.99
C TYR A 28 10.82 6.81 6.97
N GLN A 29 12.12 7.13 6.96
CA GLN A 29 13.06 6.59 5.96
C GLN A 29 13.33 5.10 6.19
N THR A 30 13.19 4.62 7.42
CA THR A 30 13.32 3.21 7.79
C THR A 30 12.01 2.42 7.66
N LEU A 31 10.89 3.09 7.37
CA LEU A 31 9.60 2.40 7.15
C LEU A 31 9.60 1.68 5.80
N LEU A 32 9.49 0.35 5.83
CA LEU A 32 9.35 -0.47 4.62
C LEU A 32 8.13 -0.08 3.77
N SER A 33 7.03 0.34 4.41
CA SER A 33 5.85 0.86 3.70
C SER A 33 6.18 2.13 2.92
N PHE A 34 6.98 3.03 3.50
CA PHE A 34 7.41 4.25 2.83
C PHE A 34 8.38 3.96 1.68
N GLN A 35 9.42 3.14 1.91
CA GLN A 35 10.39 2.77 0.88
C GLN A 35 9.71 2.14 -0.33
N LYS A 36 8.76 1.22 -0.11
CA LYS A 36 7.99 0.61 -1.20
C LYS A 36 7.05 1.60 -1.89
N ALA A 37 6.38 2.47 -1.14
CA ALA A 37 5.55 3.53 -1.72
C ALA A 37 6.37 4.51 -2.58
N GLU A 38 7.64 4.74 -2.23
CA GLU A 38 8.58 5.50 -3.05
C GLU A 38 8.89 4.82 -4.37
N VAL A 39 9.21 3.53 -4.33
CA VAL A 39 9.41 2.73 -5.55
C VAL A 39 8.14 2.74 -6.42
N VAL A 40 6.96 2.56 -5.82
CA VAL A 40 5.67 2.60 -6.54
C VAL A 40 5.47 3.96 -7.23
N TYR A 41 5.79 5.06 -6.56
CA TYR A 41 5.75 6.40 -7.16
C TYR A 41 6.71 6.52 -8.36
N ASP A 42 7.95 6.07 -8.22
CA ASP A 42 8.96 6.16 -9.27
C ASP A 42 8.63 5.34 -10.51
N ILE A 43 8.06 4.14 -10.31
CA ILE A 43 7.55 3.30 -11.39
C ILE A 43 6.37 3.99 -12.05
N THR A 44 5.40 4.47 -11.27
CA THR A 44 4.17 5.09 -11.79
C THR A 44 4.46 6.34 -12.59
N PHE A 45 5.35 7.20 -12.11
CA PHE A 45 5.76 8.40 -12.84
C PHE A 45 6.31 8.06 -14.24
N ARG A 46 7.19 7.06 -14.33
CA ARG A 46 7.77 6.61 -15.61
C ARG A 46 6.76 5.89 -16.48
N PHE A 47 5.95 5.03 -15.89
CA PHE A 47 4.91 4.28 -16.58
C PHE A 47 3.89 5.22 -17.24
N ALA A 48 3.35 6.16 -16.47
CA ALA A 48 2.36 7.12 -16.95
C ALA A 48 2.91 7.99 -18.08
N HIS A 49 4.13 8.51 -17.94
CA HIS A 49 4.73 9.33 -19.00
C HIS A 49 5.15 8.56 -20.26
N LYS A 50 5.40 7.25 -20.15
CA LYS A 50 5.85 6.42 -21.27
C LYS A 50 4.70 5.76 -22.03
N TYR A 51 3.67 5.29 -21.32
CA TYR A 51 2.65 4.39 -21.88
C TYR A 51 1.25 4.98 -21.93
N LEU A 52 1.03 6.17 -21.35
CA LEU A 52 -0.23 6.89 -21.45
C LEU A 52 -0.06 8.14 -22.34
N SER A 53 -1.13 8.54 -23.01
CA SER A 53 -1.13 9.69 -23.89
C SER A 53 -1.00 10.99 -23.09
N ARG A 54 -0.14 11.90 -23.55
CA ARG A 54 -0.03 13.24 -22.92
C ARG A 54 -1.37 13.98 -23.02
N GLY A 55 -1.85 14.48 -21.89
CA GLY A 55 -3.16 15.14 -21.77
C GLY A 55 -4.32 14.20 -21.38
N ASP A 56 -4.06 12.90 -21.24
CA ASP A 56 -5.00 11.98 -20.62
C ASP A 56 -5.09 12.27 -19.11
N ARG A 57 -6.30 12.53 -18.62
CA ARG A 57 -6.59 12.76 -17.19
C ARG A 57 -6.08 11.60 -16.32
N THR A 58 -6.00 10.40 -16.88
CA THR A 58 -5.48 9.19 -16.23
C THR A 58 -4.01 9.36 -15.79
N VAL A 59 -3.19 10.11 -16.54
CA VAL A 59 -1.79 10.38 -16.17
C VAL A 59 -1.72 11.13 -14.85
N ASP A 60 -2.47 12.22 -14.73
CA ASP A 60 -2.46 13.07 -13.55
C ASP A 60 -3.06 12.33 -12.35
N GLN A 61 -4.12 11.53 -12.57
CA GLN A 61 -4.74 10.72 -11.53
C GLN A 61 -3.78 9.68 -10.96
N MET A 62 -3.15 8.85 -11.79
CA MET A 62 -2.21 7.84 -11.32
C MET A 62 -1.02 8.46 -10.56
N ILE A 63 -0.42 9.53 -11.10
CA ILE A 63 0.71 10.21 -10.45
C ILE A 63 0.27 10.83 -9.11
N GLN A 64 -0.92 11.44 -9.06
CA GLN A 64 -1.47 12.02 -7.85
C GLN A 64 -1.75 10.95 -6.79
N SER A 65 -2.38 9.82 -7.14
CA SER A 65 -2.66 8.70 -6.25
C SER A 65 -1.36 8.14 -5.65
N ALA A 66 -0.35 7.88 -6.49
CA ALA A 66 0.97 7.42 -6.03
C ALA A 66 1.66 8.43 -5.10
N ARG A 67 1.62 9.72 -5.46
CA ARG A 67 2.21 10.80 -4.65
C ARG A 67 1.50 10.93 -3.30
N SER A 68 0.17 10.91 -3.31
CA SER A 68 -0.68 10.98 -2.12
C SER A 68 -0.39 9.82 -1.18
N GLY A 69 -0.31 8.59 -1.71
CA GLY A 69 0.02 7.39 -0.95
C GLY A 69 1.32 7.56 -0.17
N LYS A 70 2.42 7.88 -0.86
CA LYS A 70 3.73 8.07 -0.22
C LYS A 70 3.74 9.24 0.79
N LYS A 71 3.14 10.37 0.42
CA LYS A 71 3.14 11.58 1.27
C LYS A 71 2.40 11.35 2.58
N ASN A 72 1.24 10.69 2.53
CA ASN A 72 0.46 10.40 3.72
C ASN A 72 1.16 9.40 4.66
N ILE A 73 1.93 8.43 4.15
CA ILE A 73 2.77 7.55 4.99
C ILE A 73 3.83 8.38 5.74
N LEU A 74 4.53 9.28 5.03
CA LEU A 74 5.53 10.16 5.61
C LEU A 74 4.92 11.08 6.66
N GLU A 75 3.82 11.76 6.34
CA GLU A 75 3.16 12.69 7.24
C GLU A 75 2.56 11.99 8.45
N GLY A 76 1.98 10.80 8.25
CA GLY A 76 1.51 9.93 9.33
C GLY A 76 2.63 9.56 10.29
N SER A 77 3.78 9.11 9.78
CA SER A 77 4.96 8.79 10.60
C SER A 77 5.46 9.99 11.39
N LYS A 78 5.51 11.19 10.79
CA LYS A 78 5.89 12.41 11.52
C LYS A 78 4.87 12.79 12.60
N ALA A 79 3.58 12.55 12.33
CA ALA A 79 2.51 12.81 13.28
C ALA A 79 2.50 11.82 14.47
N ALA A 80 3.11 10.64 14.34
CA ALA A 80 3.14 9.60 15.38
C ALA A 80 3.62 10.13 16.76
N LEU A 81 4.56 11.08 16.75
CA LEU A 81 5.12 11.70 17.96
C LEU A 81 4.14 12.65 18.66
N THR A 82 3.15 13.18 17.94
CA THR A 82 2.28 14.26 18.43
C THR A 82 0.81 13.84 18.53
N SER A 83 0.34 12.97 17.65
CA SER A 83 -1.06 12.57 17.57
C SER A 83 -1.23 11.22 16.87
N LYS A 84 -1.50 10.17 17.66
CA LYS A 84 -1.92 8.85 17.15
C LYS A 84 -3.19 8.92 16.29
N GLU A 85 -4.10 9.83 16.61
CA GLU A 85 -5.33 10.02 15.82
C GLU A 85 -5.01 10.52 14.41
N THR A 86 -4.04 11.45 14.30
CA THR A 86 -3.59 11.99 13.01
C THR A 86 -2.80 10.93 12.23
N GLU A 87 -1.93 10.18 12.90
CA GLU A 87 -1.21 9.06 12.30
C GLU A 87 -2.18 8.06 11.66
N ILE A 88 -3.18 7.57 12.41
CA ILE A 88 -4.17 6.62 11.87
C ILE A 88 -4.93 7.22 10.67
N LYS A 89 -5.35 8.48 10.74
CA LYS A 89 -6.08 9.12 9.63
C LYS A 89 -5.23 9.20 8.37
N LEU A 90 -4.00 9.69 8.47
CA LEU A 90 -3.11 9.82 7.32
C LEU A 90 -2.73 8.45 6.77
N THR A 91 -2.43 7.47 7.63
CA THR A 91 -2.16 6.10 7.18
C THR A 91 -3.37 5.48 6.45
N ASN A 92 -4.61 5.76 6.87
CA ASN A 92 -5.81 5.35 6.13
C ASN A 92 -5.95 6.06 4.77
N VAL A 93 -5.65 7.37 4.69
CA VAL A 93 -5.65 8.10 3.41
C VAL A 93 -4.59 7.51 2.47
N ALA A 94 -3.39 7.20 2.98
CA ALA A 94 -2.37 6.52 2.19
C ALA A 94 -2.87 5.18 1.62
N ARG A 95 -3.54 4.39 2.46
CA ARG A 95 -4.11 3.10 2.09
C ARG A 95 -5.17 3.21 0.99
N ALA A 96 -6.02 4.24 1.05
CA ALA A 96 -7.03 4.52 0.03
C ALA A 96 -6.38 4.97 -1.28
N SER A 97 -5.43 5.91 -1.25
CA SER A 97 -4.74 6.39 -2.45
C SER A 97 -3.97 5.29 -3.19
N LEU A 98 -3.45 4.29 -2.46
CA LEU A 98 -2.80 3.14 -3.08
C LEU A 98 -3.79 2.14 -3.71
N GLU A 99 -5.06 2.08 -3.26
CA GLU A 99 -6.10 1.29 -3.97
C GLU A 99 -6.58 1.99 -5.21
N GLU A 100 -6.77 3.30 -5.16
CA GLU A 100 -7.11 4.07 -6.36
C GLU A 100 -6.05 3.83 -7.45
N LEU A 101 -4.77 3.87 -7.07
CA LEU A 101 -3.69 3.53 -7.98
C LEU A 101 -3.70 2.06 -8.44
N LEU A 102 -4.06 1.12 -7.56
CA LEU A 102 -4.18 -0.30 -7.91
C LEU A 102 -5.25 -0.49 -8.98
N ASP A 103 -6.42 0.10 -8.77
CA ASP A 103 -7.54 0.07 -9.70
C ASP A 103 -7.16 0.68 -11.05
N ASP A 104 -6.42 1.80 -11.07
CA ASP A 104 -5.91 2.40 -12.31
C ASP A 104 -5.02 1.44 -13.12
N TYR A 105 -4.12 0.68 -12.47
CA TYR A 105 -3.29 -0.32 -13.15
C TYR A 105 -4.10 -1.53 -13.63
N LEU A 106 -5.07 -1.99 -12.85
CA LEU A 106 -5.95 -3.09 -13.23
C LEU A 106 -6.81 -2.70 -14.44
N ASP A 107 -7.35 -1.48 -14.44
CA ASP A 107 -8.10 -0.94 -15.57
C ASP A 107 -7.21 -0.75 -16.79
N PHE A 108 -5.97 -0.26 -16.63
CA PHE A 108 -5.02 -0.16 -17.73
C PHE A 108 -4.84 -1.50 -18.46
N LEU A 109 -4.68 -2.59 -17.71
CA LEU A 109 -4.53 -3.94 -18.26
C LEU A 109 -5.84 -4.42 -18.91
N ARG A 110 -6.95 -4.30 -18.19
CA ARG A 110 -8.27 -4.79 -18.61
C ARG A 110 -8.76 -4.13 -19.90
N VAL A 111 -8.67 -2.80 -20.03
CA VAL A 111 -9.19 -2.08 -21.20
C VAL A 111 -8.32 -2.23 -22.46
N ARG A 112 -7.13 -2.84 -22.31
CA ARG A 112 -6.18 -3.11 -23.40
C ARG A 112 -6.03 -4.60 -23.69
N ASP A 113 -6.88 -5.45 -23.11
CA ASP A 113 -6.84 -6.90 -23.21
C ASP A 113 -5.46 -7.50 -22.85
N LEU A 114 -4.76 -6.88 -21.89
CA LEU A 114 -3.47 -7.34 -21.38
C LEU A 114 -3.65 -8.28 -20.20
N THR A 115 -2.69 -9.19 -20.01
CA THR A 115 -2.79 -10.23 -18.99
C THR A 115 -2.51 -9.67 -17.60
N ILE A 116 -3.41 -9.97 -16.65
CA ILE A 116 -3.15 -9.79 -15.21
C ILE A 116 -2.49 -11.08 -14.71
N TRP A 117 -1.35 -10.96 -14.01
CA TRP A 117 -0.65 -12.12 -13.48
C TRP A 117 -1.43 -12.78 -12.35
N GLU A 118 -1.54 -14.10 -12.43
CA GLU A 118 -2.03 -14.91 -11.32
C GLU A 118 -1.14 -14.71 -10.07
N PRO A 119 -1.70 -14.65 -8.85
CA PRO A 119 -0.93 -14.37 -7.63
C PRO A 119 0.25 -15.32 -7.38
N ASN A 120 0.22 -16.53 -7.92
CA ASN A 120 1.26 -17.55 -7.77
C ASN A 120 2.00 -17.87 -9.08
N SER A 121 1.89 -17.01 -10.09
CA SER A 121 2.72 -17.13 -11.29
C SER A 121 4.21 -16.97 -10.96
N LYS A 122 5.07 -17.48 -11.84
CA LYS A 122 6.53 -17.40 -11.66
C LYS A 122 6.99 -15.94 -11.58
N GLU A 123 6.38 -15.09 -12.40
CA GLU A 123 6.64 -13.67 -12.52
C GLU A 123 6.19 -12.91 -11.26
N ALA A 124 4.97 -13.17 -10.77
CA ALA A 124 4.47 -12.56 -9.54
C ALA A 124 5.30 -12.97 -8.32
N LEU A 125 5.71 -14.25 -8.25
CA LEU A 125 6.60 -14.74 -7.20
C LEU A 125 8.00 -14.12 -7.27
N PHE A 126 8.54 -13.94 -8.47
CA PHE A 126 9.82 -13.26 -8.69
C PHE A 126 9.77 -11.83 -8.14
N VAL A 127 8.78 -11.03 -8.53
CA VAL A 127 8.62 -9.65 -8.05
C VAL A 127 8.37 -9.62 -6.55
N ARG A 128 7.58 -10.56 -6.01
CA ARG A 128 7.35 -10.68 -4.56
C ARG A 128 8.65 -10.90 -3.80
N ASN A 129 9.55 -11.74 -4.31
CA ASN A 129 10.85 -11.99 -3.71
C ASN A 129 11.79 -10.80 -3.86
N LEU A 130 11.80 -10.14 -5.02
CA LEU A 130 12.54 -8.89 -5.23
C LEU A 130 12.09 -7.80 -4.24
N GLY A 131 10.79 -7.73 -3.97
CA GLY A 131 10.19 -6.86 -2.98
C GLY A 131 10.53 -7.18 -1.52
N ARG A 132 11.27 -8.26 -1.23
CA ARG A 132 11.77 -8.55 0.13
C ARG A 132 13.21 -8.11 0.35
N GLN A 133 13.91 -7.67 -0.68
CA GLN A 133 15.30 -7.23 -0.56
C GLN A 133 15.39 -5.88 0.16
N GLU A 134 16.45 -5.63 0.91
CA GLU A 134 16.69 -4.35 1.57
C GLU A 134 18.09 -3.84 1.21
N PRO A 135 18.24 -2.54 0.87
CA PRO A 135 17.21 -1.50 0.85
C PRO A 135 16.26 -1.60 -0.36
N GLN A 136 14.98 -1.27 -0.17
CA GLN A 136 14.02 -1.17 -1.27
C GLN A 136 14.21 0.17 -2.00
N THR A 137 14.81 0.12 -3.19
CA THR A 137 15.03 1.30 -4.04
C THR A 137 14.57 1.04 -5.48
N PHE A 138 14.35 2.12 -6.24
CA PHE A 138 13.95 2.02 -7.65
C PHE A 138 14.98 1.25 -8.50
N GLU A 139 16.25 1.23 -8.10
CA GLU A 139 17.31 0.57 -8.86
C GLU A 139 17.12 -0.94 -9.03
N LEU A 140 16.44 -1.59 -8.07
CA LEU A 140 16.06 -3.00 -8.20
C LEU A 140 15.10 -3.25 -9.37
N TYR A 141 14.35 -2.22 -9.79
CA TYR A 141 13.28 -2.32 -10.78
C TYR A 141 13.61 -1.61 -12.09
N ARG A 142 14.65 -0.76 -12.12
CA ARG A 142 14.98 0.11 -13.25
C ARG A 142 15.04 -0.65 -14.57
N GLU A 143 15.82 -1.74 -14.61
CA GLU A 143 15.99 -2.52 -15.84
C GLU A 143 14.65 -3.00 -16.37
N PHE A 144 13.77 -3.52 -15.51
CA PHE A 144 12.46 -3.99 -15.92
C PHE A 144 11.57 -2.86 -16.42
N VAL A 145 11.54 -1.73 -15.72
CA VAL A 145 10.71 -0.56 -16.07
C VAL A 145 11.14 0.06 -17.41
N GLU A 146 12.45 0.09 -17.68
CA GLU A 146 12.99 0.69 -18.88
C GLU A 146 12.87 -0.22 -20.11
N THR A 147 13.02 -1.55 -19.94
CA THR A 147 13.14 -2.51 -21.06
C THR A 147 11.88 -3.35 -21.34
N ARG A 148 10.99 -3.55 -20.36
CA ARG A 148 9.85 -4.49 -20.50
C ARG A 148 8.61 -3.81 -21.05
N PRO A 149 7.71 -4.56 -21.71
CA PRO A 149 6.46 -4.02 -22.23
C PRO A 149 5.55 -3.50 -21.11
N PRO A 150 4.58 -2.63 -21.43
CA PRO A 150 3.70 -2.02 -20.43
C PRO A 150 2.95 -3.04 -19.57
N GLU A 151 2.53 -4.17 -20.15
CA GLU A 151 1.89 -5.27 -19.40
C GLU A 151 2.75 -5.74 -18.22
N THR A 152 4.04 -6.00 -18.46
CA THR A 152 4.97 -6.46 -17.43
C THR A 152 5.18 -5.39 -16.36
N VAL A 153 5.36 -4.13 -16.77
CA VAL A 153 5.60 -3.02 -15.82
C VAL A 153 4.37 -2.77 -14.94
N ALA A 154 3.17 -2.82 -15.52
CA ALA A 154 1.92 -2.69 -14.77
C ALA A 154 1.76 -3.82 -13.73
N ASN A 155 2.03 -5.08 -14.12
CA ASN A 155 1.96 -6.20 -13.19
C ASN A 155 3.04 -6.13 -12.07
N ILE A 156 4.24 -5.62 -12.37
CA ILE A 156 5.25 -5.32 -11.35
C ILE A 156 4.70 -4.30 -10.35
N ALA A 157 4.11 -3.20 -10.85
CA ALA A 157 3.53 -2.16 -10.00
C ALA A 157 2.40 -2.72 -9.11
N ILE A 158 1.48 -3.51 -9.67
CA ILE A 158 0.41 -4.20 -8.92
C ILE A 158 0.99 -5.05 -7.78
N CYS A 159 2.01 -5.86 -8.05
CA CYS A 159 2.67 -6.68 -7.02
C CYS A 159 3.23 -5.82 -5.87
N LEU A 160 3.88 -4.71 -6.20
CA LEU A 160 4.45 -3.81 -5.21
C LEU A 160 3.39 -3.05 -4.43
N ILE A 161 2.29 -2.64 -5.06
CA ILE A 161 1.16 -1.99 -4.40
C ILE A 161 0.52 -2.95 -3.40
N HIS A 162 0.27 -4.21 -3.77
CA HIS A 162 -0.23 -5.21 -2.83
C HIS A 162 0.69 -5.41 -1.62
N GLN A 163 2.00 -5.49 -1.83
CA GLN A 163 2.96 -5.59 -0.73
C GLN A 163 2.96 -4.34 0.15
N THR A 164 2.83 -3.16 -0.45
CA THR A 164 2.77 -1.88 0.27
C THR A 164 1.49 -1.80 1.10
N ASN A 165 0.32 -2.13 0.51
CA ASN A 165 -0.96 -2.17 1.19
C ASN A 165 -0.95 -3.16 2.35
N TYR A 166 -0.35 -4.34 2.19
CA TYR A 166 -0.19 -5.29 3.29
C TYR A 166 0.58 -4.69 4.47
N LEU A 167 1.69 -3.98 4.22
CA LEU A 167 2.47 -3.32 5.28
C LEU A 167 1.70 -2.18 5.95
N VAL A 168 0.99 -1.36 5.16
CA VAL A 168 0.14 -0.28 5.67
C VAL A 168 -1.01 -0.86 6.51
N ASP A 169 -1.61 -1.97 6.10
CA ASP A 169 -2.66 -2.65 6.87
C ASP A 169 -2.12 -3.21 8.20
N GLN A 170 -0.89 -3.73 8.23
CA GLN A 170 -0.25 -4.15 9.48
C GLN A 170 0.01 -2.95 10.41
N GLN A 171 0.45 -1.82 9.85
CA GLN A 171 0.65 -0.59 10.61
C GLN A 171 -0.68 -0.10 11.22
N LEU A 172 -1.76 -0.05 10.43
CA LEU A 172 -3.10 0.33 10.91
C LEU A 172 -3.59 -0.59 12.02
N ARG A 173 -3.49 -1.92 11.84
CA ARG A 173 -3.88 -2.89 12.87
C ARG A 173 -3.17 -2.63 14.20
N ARG A 174 -1.86 -2.35 14.16
CA ARG A 174 -1.07 -2.07 15.36
C ARG A 174 -1.50 -0.76 16.02
N LEU A 175 -1.69 0.30 15.24
CA LEU A 175 -2.14 1.60 15.74
C LEU A 175 -3.54 1.54 16.36
N GLU A 176 -4.45 0.77 15.76
CA GLU A 176 -5.80 0.54 16.29
C GLU A 176 -5.76 -0.19 17.64
N GLN A 177 -4.94 -1.24 17.77
CA GLN A 177 -4.76 -1.96 19.03
C GLN A 177 -4.24 -1.05 20.15
N ASP A 178 -3.24 -0.22 19.84
CA ASP A 178 -2.69 0.77 20.77
C ASP A 178 -3.73 1.81 21.23
N PHE A 179 -4.76 2.07 20.41
CA PHE A 179 -5.82 3.05 20.68
C PHE A 179 -6.98 2.47 21.53
N VAL A 180 -7.22 1.17 21.41
CA VAL A 180 -8.23 0.43 22.19
C VAL A 180 -7.75 0.17 23.62
N ASN A 181 -6.44 0.27 23.88
CA ASN A 181 -5.88 0.17 25.23
C ASN A 181 -6.56 1.18 26.19
N PRO A 182 -7.09 0.73 27.36
CA PRO A 182 -7.93 1.52 28.28
C PRO A 182 -7.32 2.86 28.75
N SER A 183 -6.01 3.03 28.65
CA SER A 183 -5.29 4.27 28.99
C SER A 183 -5.58 5.47 28.05
N PHE A 184 -6.28 5.29 26.93
CA PHE A 184 -6.68 6.39 26.01
C PHE A 184 -8.11 6.95 26.27
N PRO A 185 -8.34 8.28 26.19
CA PRO A 185 -9.65 8.87 26.46
C PRO A 185 -10.76 8.46 25.48
N VAL A 186 -11.89 7.94 26.01
CA VAL A 186 -13.05 7.41 25.27
C VAL A 186 -13.64 8.38 24.23
N ARG A 187 -13.60 9.70 24.47
CA ARG A 187 -14.10 10.72 23.53
C ARG A 187 -13.32 10.76 22.21
N ARG A 188 -12.05 10.36 22.19
CA ARG A 188 -11.23 10.29 20.96
C ARG A 188 -11.48 8.99 20.17
N ARG A 189 -11.90 7.91 20.84
CA ARG A 189 -12.30 6.63 20.21
C ARG A 189 -13.49 6.78 19.26
N LYS A 190 -14.56 7.44 19.69
CA LYS A 190 -15.82 7.50 18.92
C LYS A 190 -15.73 8.25 17.58
N ARG A 191 -14.88 9.28 17.47
CA ARG A 191 -14.74 10.07 16.23
C ARG A 191 -13.92 9.37 15.14
N LEU A 192 -12.98 8.50 15.53
CA LEU A 192 -12.13 7.81 14.58
C LEU A 192 -12.84 6.59 13.96
N PHE A 193 -13.58 5.82 14.78
CA PHE A 193 -14.36 4.68 14.28
C PHE A 193 -15.41 5.08 13.25
N SER A 194 -16.08 6.23 13.41
CA SER A 194 -17.03 6.71 12.39
C SER A 194 -16.36 7.06 11.06
N SER A 195 -15.10 7.48 11.06
CA SER A 195 -14.34 7.79 9.83
C SER A 195 -13.78 6.53 9.16
N ILE A 196 -13.33 5.55 9.95
CA ILE A 196 -12.82 4.26 9.47
C ILE A 196 -13.94 3.41 8.84
N SER A 197 -15.13 3.40 9.43
CA SER A 197 -16.28 2.67 8.88
C SER A 197 -16.71 3.18 7.50
N VAL A 198 -16.59 4.49 7.24
CA VAL A 198 -16.95 5.10 5.95
C VAL A 198 -15.95 4.74 4.85
N GLN A 199 -14.65 4.62 5.18
CA GLN A 199 -13.62 4.27 4.20
C GLN A 199 -13.61 2.76 3.86
N ARG A 200 -13.98 1.88 4.80
CA ARG A 200 -14.09 0.43 4.55
C ARG A 200 -15.35 0.02 3.77
N SER A 201 -16.35 0.89 3.66
CA SER A 201 -17.64 0.60 3.00
C SER A 201 -17.73 1.05 1.55
N ALA A 202 -16.64 1.49 0.92
CA ALA A 202 -16.64 1.69 -0.53
C ALA A 202 -16.86 0.32 -1.21
N PRO A 203 -17.92 0.14 -2.01
CA PRO A 203 -18.22 -1.15 -2.59
C PRO A 203 -17.12 -1.51 -3.59
N HIS A 204 -16.34 -2.55 -3.27
CA HIS A 204 -15.64 -3.32 -4.29
C HIS A 204 -16.68 -3.77 -5.31
N PHE A 205 -16.62 -3.22 -6.52
CA PHE A 205 -17.40 -3.72 -7.64
C PHE A 205 -16.87 -5.12 -7.98
N PHE A 206 -17.45 -6.13 -7.33
CA PHE A 206 -17.32 -7.53 -7.70
C PHE A 206 -18.04 -7.72 -9.03
N PHE A 207 -17.32 -7.56 -10.14
CA PHE A 207 -17.86 -7.93 -11.45
C PHE A 207 -17.73 -9.45 -11.59
N SER A 208 -18.84 -10.15 -11.34
CA SER A 208 -18.96 -11.58 -11.59
C SER A 208 -18.73 -11.85 -13.09
N SER A 209 -17.61 -12.49 -13.40
CA SER A 209 -17.32 -13.04 -14.71
C SER A 209 -18.15 -14.30 -14.94
N SER A 210 -19.34 -14.14 -15.51
CA SER A 210 -20.05 -15.25 -16.15
C SER A 210 -19.56 -15.40 -17.59
N SER A 211 -18.73 -16.40 -17.84
CA SER A 211 -18.38 -16.81 -19.20
C SER A 211 -18.73 -18.28 -19.46
N ARG A 212 -19.53 -18.44 -20.52
CA ARG A 212 -19.65 -19.55 -21.51
C ARG A 212 -20.62 -20.72 -21.31
N GLY A 213 -21.33 -20.95 -22.42
CA GLY A 213 -21.83 -22.23 -22.95
C GLY A 213 -23.34 -22.14 -23.24
N GLY A 214 -23.88 -22.20 -24.45
CA GLY A 214 -23.42 -22.58 -25.79
C GLY A 214 -24.67 -23.11 -26.53
N GLY A 215 -24.79 -22.93 -27.86
CA GLY A 215 -25.76 -23.70 -28.65
C GLY A 215 -26.56 -22.95 -29.73
N CYS A 216 -26.02 -22.98 -30.95
CA CYS A 216 -26.68 -23.32 -32.21
C CYS A 216 -27.95 -22.61 -32.72
N SER A 217 -27.79 -22.15 -33.97
CA SER A 217 -28.73 -22.19 -35.12
C SER A 217 -29.83 -21.13 -35.21
N GLY A 218 -29.87 -20.44 -36.35
CA GLY A 218 -30.97 -19.55 -36.71
C GLY A 218 -30.60 -18.54 -37.80
N SER A 219 -30.58 -19.01 -39.05
CA SER A 219 -30.55 -18.17 -40.26
C SER A 219 -31.73 -17.20 -40.28
N VAL A 220 -31.49 -15.89 -40.42
CA VAL A 220 -32.41 -14.98 -41.14
C VAL A 220 -31.60 -13.89 -41.86
N ARG A 221 -31.44 -14.12 -43.17
CA ARG A 221 -31.28 -13.08 -44.19
C ARG A 221 -32.61 -12.31 -44.25
N LEU A 222 -32.59 -10.97 -44.36
CA LEU A 222 -33.56 -10.19 -45.15
C LEU A 222 -33.08 -8.73 -45.25
N SER A 223 -32.48 -8.43 -46.40
CA SER A 223 -32.49 -7.11 -47.05
C SER A 223 -33.93 -6.78 -47.43
N TRP A 224 -34.39 -5.54 -47.25
CA TRP A 224 -35.29 -4.86 -48.20
C TRP A 224 -35.12 -3.34 -48.15
N CYS A 225 -35.23 -2.76 -49.34
CA CYS A 225 -35.02 -1.38 -49.73
C CYS A 225 -36.37 -0.77 -50.12
N SER A 226 -36.60 0.49 -49.73
CA SER A 226 -37.37 1.58 -50.37
C SER A 226 -38.87 1.49 -50.74
N ARG A 227 -39.50 2.68 -50.60
CA ARG A 227 -40.82 3.21 -51.05
C ARG A 227 -41.98 2.94 -50.08
N SER A 228 -42.79 3.93 -49.68
CA SER A 228 -43.28 5.14 -50.39
C SER A 228 -43.07 6.45 -49.63
#